data_AF-A0A060BZU6-F1
#
_entry.id   AF-A0A060BZU6-F1
#
_cell.length_a   1.000
_cell.length_b   1.000
_cell.length_c   1.000
_cell.angle_alpha   90.00
_cell.angle_beta   90.00
_cell.angle_gamma   90.00
#
_symmetry.space_group_name_H-M   'P 1'
#
loop_
_entity.id
_entity.type
_entity.pdbx_description
1 polymer ?
#
loop_
_entity_poly.entity_id
_entity_poly.type
_entity_poly.pdbx_seq_one_letter_code
_entity_poly.pdbx_strand_id
1 'polypeptide(L)'
;FGGYPTIPALASAWALRLPSAIHEQNGIMGRVNRGFAKRVDVVCCGTWPTQLPAGVEAVHTGNPVRGAVRQRSGAPYIPPGPYPMSILVIGGSQGARVLSDVVPEGLAMLPEHLRSLIRVSHQAREETCSAWPMLIIPRALPADVQSFFRDV
;
A
#
# COMPACT_ATOMS: atom_id res chain seq x y z
N PHE A 1 2.20 -6.55 -14.30
CA PHE A 1 2.70 -6.60 -12.91
C PHE A 1 3.25 -7.99 -12.64
N GLY A 2 4.48 -8.10 -12.16
CA GLY A 2 5.29 -9.32 -12.23
C GLY A 2 5.19 -10.31 -11.07
N GLY A 3 3.98 -10.79 -10.76
CA GLY A 3 3.82 -11.89 -9.80
C GLY A 3 4.08 -13.27 -10.42
N TYR A 4 4.28 -14.30 -9.60
CA TYR A 4 4.36 -15.70 -10.09
C TYR A 4 3.19 -16.11 -11.00
N PRO A 5 1.94 -15.68 -10.77
CA PRO A 5 0.82 -16.02 -11.66
C PRO A 5 0.97 -15.50 -13.09
N THR A 6 1.85 -14.52 -13.37
CA THR A 6 2.01 -13.99 -14.73
C THR A 6 2.97 -14.79 -15.60
N ILE A 7 3.69 -15.78 -15.05
CA ILE A 7 4.66 -16.59 -15.79
C ILE A 7 4.02 -17.30 -17.00
N PRO A 8 2.89 -18.03 -16.86
CA PRO A 8 2.30 -18.74 -18.00
C PRO A 8 1.86 -17.80 -19.12
N ALA A 9 1.27 -16.65 -18.77
CA ALA A 9 0.83 -15.66 -19.74
C ALA A 9 2.01 -15.05 -20.52
N LEU A 10 3.08 -14.65 -19.83
CA LEU A 10 4.28 -14.09 -20.46
C LEU A 10 5.02 -15.13 -21.30
N ALA A 11 5.12 -16.37 -20.82
CA ALA A 11 5.74 -17.46 -21.57
C ALA A 11 4.98 -17.77 -22.86
N SER A 12 3.64 -17.84 -22.80
CA SER A 12 2.80 -18.07 -23.97
C SER A 12 2.87 -16.92 -24.97
N ALA A 13 2.82 -15.66 -24.52
CA ALA A 13 2.97 -14.50 -25.40
C ALA A 13 4.31 -14.52 -26.12
N TRP A 14 5.40 -14.82 -25.39
CA TRP A 14 6.73 -14.95 -25.97
C TRP A 14 6.83 -16.10 -26.98
N ALA A 15 6.29 -17.28 -26.64
CA ALA A 15 6.30 -18.46 -27.52
C ALA A 15 5.51 -18.23 -28.82
N LEU A 16 4.38 -17.52 -28.73
CA LEU A 16 3.54 -17.16 -29.85
C LEU A 16 4.00 -15.89 -30.59
N ARG A 17 5.09 -15.26 -30.16
CA ARG A 17 5.61 -13.99 -30.70
C ARG A 17 4.58 -12.88 -30.71
N LEU A 18 3.74 -12.83 -29.68
CA LEU A 18 2.75 -11.77 -29.50
C LEU A 18 3.39 -10.56 -28.80
N PRO A 19 2.99 -9.33 -29.18
CA PRO A 19 3.43 -8.12 -28.48
C PRO A 19 3.12 -8.20 -26.99
N SER A 20 4.12 -7.90 -26.17
CA SER A 20 4.03 -8.03 -24.72
C SER A 20 4.77 -6.90 -24.01
N ALA A 21 4.20 -6.49 -22.88
CA ALA A 21 4.81 -5.50 -22.00
C ALA A 21 4.72 -5.96 -20.55
N ILE A 22 5.72 -5.59 -19.75
CA ILE A 22 5.69 -5.75 -18.29
C ILE A 22 5.69 -4.39 -17.62
N HIS A 23 5.04 -4.31 -16.47
CA HIS A 23 5.07 -3.14 -15.59
C HIS A 23 5.65 -3.54 -14.24
N GLU A 24 6.74 -2.88 -13.84
CA GLU A 24 7.40 -3.01 -12.54
C GLU A 24 7.01 -1.84 -11.62
N GLN A 25 6.35 -2.15 -10.51
CA GLN A 25 5.89 -1.14 -9.55
C GLN A 25 7.01 -0.68 -8.62
N ASN A 26 7.96 -1.57 -8.34
CA ASN A 26 8.93 -1.45 -7.26
C ASN A 26 10.23 -0.76 -7.71
N GLY A 27 11.03 -0.30 -6.74
CA GLY A 27 12.39 0.21 -7.01
C GLY A 27 13.39 -0.88 -7.41
N ILE A 28 13.14 -2.13 -7.03
CA ILE A 28 13.94 -3.30 -7.44
C ILE A 28 13.05 -4.23 -8.24
N MET A 29 13.48 -4.56 -9.46
CA MET A 29 12.72 -5.45 -10.31
C MET A 29 12.54 -6.85 -9.70
N GLY A 30 11.29 -7.32 -9.66
CA GLY A 30 10.94 -8.64 -9.16
C GLY A 30 11.53 -9.77 -10.00
N ARG A 31 11.69 -10.96 -9.41
CA ARG A 31 12.35 -12.11 -10.07
C ARG A 31 11.68 -12.53 -11.39
N VAL A 32 10.34 -12.54 -11.42
CA VAL A 32 9.58 -12.88 -12.63
C VAL A 32 9.81 -11.83 -13.71
N ASN A 33 9.60 -10.54 -13.40
CA ASN A 33 9.87 -9.44 -14.33
C ASN A 33 11.31 -9.48 -14.86
N ARG A 34 12.29 -9.70 -13.97
CA ARG A 34 13.70 -9.83 -14.34
C ARG A 34 13.95 -10.96 -15.34
N GLY A 35 13.27 -12.09 -15.19
CA GLY A 35 13.36 -13.22 -16.12
C GLY A 35 12.80 -12.91 -17.51
N PHE A 36 11.77 -12.07 -17.61
CA PHE A 36 11.12 -11.72 -18.87
C PHE A 36 11.56 -10.38 -19.48
N ALA A 37 12.29 -9.54 -18.74
CA ALA A 37 12.63 -8.17 -19.15
C ALA A 37 13.38 -8.06 -20.49
N LYS A 38 14.15 -9.08 -20.87
CA LYS A 38 14.86 -9.14 -22.16
C LYS A 38 14.05 -9.77 -23.30
N ARG A 39 12.84 -10.26 -23.01
CA ARG A 39 11.99 -11.05 -23.91
C ARG A 39 10.69 -10.34 -24.29
N VAL A 40 10.39 -9.23 -23.62
CA VAL A 40 9.21 -8.40 -23.84
C VAL A 40 9.58 -7.18 -24.67
N ASP A 41 8.61 -6.62 -25.39
CA ASP A 41 8.83 -5.48 -26.28
C ASP A 41 9.02 -4.17 -25.51
N VAL A 42 8.32 -4.05 -24.37
CA VAL A 42 8.35 -2.84 -23.54
C VAL A 42 8.40 -3.21 -22.06
N VAL A 43 9.32 -2.56 -21.34
CA VAL A 43 9.35 -2.54 -19.89
C VAL A 43 8.88 -1.17 -19.42
N CYS A 44 7.80 -1.13 -18.65
CA CYS A 44 7.33 0.08 -17.96
C CYS A 44 7.72 0.01 -16.48
N CYS A 45 8.04 1.16 -15.88
CA CYS A 45 8.35 1.25 -14.45
C CYS A 45 7.54 2.33 -13.75
N GLY A 46 7.14 2.04 -12.51
CA GLY A 46 6.40 2.95 -11.65
C GLY A 46 7.29 3.84 -10.79
N THR A 47 8.39 3.28 -10.28
CA THR A 47 9.39 4.00 -9.50
C THR A 47 10.55 4.43 -10.41
N TRP A 48 11.24 5.53 -10.12
CA TRP A 48 12.45 5.93 -10.83
C TRP A 48 13.52 6.46 -9.86
N PRO A 49 14.78 6.03 -9.96
CA PRO A 49 15.26 4.97 -10.85
C PRO A 49 14.82 3.57 -10.36
N THR A 50 14.41 2.70 -11.28
CA THR A 50 14.25 1.25 -11.02
C THR A 50 15.53 0.53 -11.43
N GLN A 51 16.03 -0.38 -10.59
CA GLN A 51 17.18 -1.22 -10.95
C GLN A 51 16.79 -2.28 -11.99
N LEU A 52 17.32 -2.14 -13.20
CA LEU A 52 17.06 -3.03 -14.34
C LEU A 52 18.25 -3.97 -14.62
N PRO A 53 18.01 -5.13 -15.25
CA PRO A 53 19.10 -5.96 -15.78
C PRO A 53 19.91 -5.22 -16.84
N ALA A 54 21.20 -5.53 -16.95
CA ALA A 54 22.05 -4.92 -17.97
C ALA A 54 21.49 -5.13 -19.39
N GLY A 55 21.42 -4.04 -20.15
CA GLY A 55 20.88 -4.01 -21.52
C GLY A 55 19.35 -3.97 -21.60
N VAL A 56 18.65 -3.72 -20.49
CA VAL A 56 17.20 -3.48 -20.49
C VAL A 56 16.96 -2.00 -20.26
N GLU A 57 16.20 -1.37 -21.17
CA GLU A 57 15.66 -0.03 -20.99
C GLU A 57 14.21 -0.11 -20.52
N ALA A 58 13.77 0.91 -19.78
CA ALA A 58 12.39 1.00 -19.34
C ALA A 58 11.82 2.41 -19.53
N VAL A 59 10.53 2.48 -19.81
CA VAL A 59 9.75 3.72 -19.86
C VAL A 59 9.21 4.03 -18.47
N HIS A 60 9.48 5.23 -17.95
CA HIS A 60 8.90 5.68 -16.68
C HIS A 60 7.46 6.13 -16.89
N THR A 61 6.50 5.33 -16.41
CA THR A 61 5.07 5.59 -16.58
C THR A 61 4.38 5.98 -15.27
N GLY A 62 5.07 5.86 -14.14
CA GLY A 62 4.44 5.90 -12.82
C GLY A 62 3.59 4.65 -12.53
N ASN A 63 3.01 4.61 -11.33
CA ASN A 63 2.11 3.54 -10.91
C ASN A 63 0.65 3.93 -11.19
N PRO A 64 -0.14 3.11 -11.90
CA PRO A 64 -1.56 3.36 -12.06
C PRO A 64 -2.25 3.44 -10.70
N VAL A 65 -2.93 4.56 -10.44
CA VAL A 65 -3.72 4.78 -9.22
C VAL A 65 -5.22 4.76 -9.52
N ARG A 66 -6.02 4.37 -8.53
CA ARG A 66 -7.49 4.38 -8.63
C ARG A 66 -8.00 5.79 -8.90
N GLY A 67 -9.12 5.91 -9.62
CA GLY A 67 -9.72 7.20 -9.98
C GLY A 67 -10.01 8.08 -8.76
N ALA A 68 -10.55 7.50 -7.68
CA ALA A 68 -10.85 8.22 -6.44
C ALA A 68 -9.60 8.88 -5.81
N VAL A 69 -8.47 8.18 -5.79
CA VAL A 69 -7.18 8.74 -5.32
C VAL A 69 -6.71 9.85 -6.25
N ARG A 70 -6.81 9.65 -7.57
CA ARG A 70 -6.40 10.64 -8.56
C ARG A 70 -7.22 11.94 -8.47
N GLN A 71 -8.51 11.84 -8.15
CA GLN A 71 -9.39 13.00 -7.94
C GLN A 71 -8.98 13.85 -6.71
N ARG A 72 -8.24 13.27 -5.76
CA ARG A 72 -7.69 13.98 -4.60
C ARG A 72 -6.30 14.58 -4.86
N SER A 73 -5.82 14.54 -6.10
CA SER A 73 -4.55 15.18 -6.46
C SER A 73 -4.58 16.68 -6.12
N GLY A 74 -3.56 17.17 -5.42
CA GLY A 74 -3.47 18.56 -4.98
C GLY A 74 -4.38 18.92 -3.80
N ALA A 75 -5.04 17.96 -3.14
CA ALA A 75 -5.79 18.23 -1.92
C ALA A 75 -4.87 18.84 -0.85
N PRO A 76 -5.34 19.87 -0.11
CA PRO A 76 -4.52 20.54 0.90
C PRO A 76 -4.22 19.59 2.05
N TYR A 77 -2.98 19.64 2.52
CA TYR A 77 -2.58 18.97 3.75
C TYR A 77 -2.74 19.92 4.93
N ILE A 78 -3.49 19.48 5.94
CA ILE A 78 -3.62 20.21 7.20
C ILE A 78 -2.49 19.73 8.11
N PRO A 79 -1.53 20.61 8.48
CA PRO A 79 -0.45 20.22 9.39
C PRO A 79 -0.99 19.93 10.80
N PRO A 80 -0.23 19.23 11.67
CA PRO A 80 -0.62 19.01 13.05
C PRO A 80 -0.84 20.33 13.82
N GLY A 81 -1.87 20.37 14.68
CA GLY A 81 -2.25 21.53 15.47
C GLY A 81 -3.19 21.18 16.63
N PRO A 82 -3.75 22.17 17.35
CA PRO A 82 -4.64 21.95 18.49
C PRO A 82 -6.08 21.57 18.05
N TYR A 83 -6.19 20.58 17.18
CA TYR A 83 -7.46 20.06 16.64
C TYR A 83 -7.34 18.56 16.32
N PRO A 84 -8.47 17.83 16.19
CA PRO A 84 -8.45 16.40 15.92
C PRO A 84 -7.75 16.04 14.60
N MET A 85 -6.66 15.29 14.68
CA MET A 85 -5.91 14.71 13.57
C MET A 85 -6.35 13.27 13.29
N SER A 86 -6.42 12.90 12.02
CA SER A 86 -6.71 11.52 11.60
C SER A 86 -5.43 10.70 11.49
N ILE A 87 -5.41 9.54 12.14
CA ILE A 87 -4.44 8.48 11.89
C ILE A 87 -5.15 7.35 11.16
N LEU A 88 -4.70 7.05 9.95
CA LEU A 88 -5.17 5.92 9.18
C LEU A 88 -4.11 4.82 9.21
N VAL A 89 -4.50 3.62 9.66
CA VAL A 89 -3.62 2.46 9.75
C VAL A 89 -4.15 1.37 8.81
N ILE A 90 -3.34 0.98 7.83
CA ILE A 90 -3.69 0.00 6.81
C ILE A 90 -2.66 -1.12 6.82
N GLY A 91 -3.13 -2.35 6.96
CA GLY A 91 -2.29 -3.55 7.06
C GLY A 91 -2.25 -4.42 5.80
N GLY A 92 -2.72 -3.89 4.66
CA GLY A 92 -2.88 -4.66 3.42
C GLY A 92 -4.14 -5.51 3.41
N SER A 93 -4.32 -6.33 2.37
CA SER A 93 -5.59 -7.04 2.10
C SER A 93 -6.07 -7.97 3.21
N GLN A 94 -5.18 -8.45 4.07
CA GLN A 94 -5.50 -9.37 5.17
C GLN A 94 -5.36 -8.74 6.56
N GLY A 95 -5.02 -7.45 6.67
CA GLY A 95 -4.68 -6.83 7.95
C GLY A 95 -3.39 -7.43 8.55
N ALA A 96 -2.39 -6.58 8.74
CA ALA A 96 -1.13 -6.98 9.35
C ALA A 96 -1.34 -7.12 10.86
N ARG A 97 -1.27 -8.36 11.38
CA ARG A 97 -1.45 -8.64 12.82
C ARG A 97 -0.54 -7.77 13.69
N VAL A 98 0.72 -7.61 13.28
CA VAL A 98 1.70 -6.77 13.99
C VAL A 98 1.17 -5.34 14.21
N LEU A 99 0.46 -4.76 13.25
CA LEU A 99 -0.08 -3.40 13.40
C LEU A 99 -1.20 -3.35 14.44
N SER A 100 -2.01 -4.41 14.54
CA SER A 100 -3.04 -4.47 15.58
C SER A 100 -2.47 -4.56 16.99
N ASP A 101 -1.26 -5.11 17.15
CA ASP A 101 -0.59 -5.24 18.43
C ASP A 101 0.17 -3.94 18.79
N VAL A 102 1.02 -3.44 17.89
CA VAL A 102 1.94 -2.33 18.21
C VAL A 102 1.29 -0.96 18.17
N VAL A 103 0.25 -0.74 17.36
CA VAL A 103 -0.38 0.57 17.22
C VAL A 103 -1.11 0.99 18.50
N PRO A 104 -1.98 0.17 19.12
CA PRO A 104 -2.61 0.53 20.39
C PRO A 104 -1.61 0.86 21.49
N GLU A 105 -0.52 0.10 21.57
CA GLU A 105 0.54 0.30 22.56
C GLU A 105 1.25 1.62 22.33
N GLY A 106 1.69 1.88 21.09
CA GLY A 106 2.35 3.14 20.74
C GLY A 106 1.47 4.36 20.96
N LEU A 107 0.17 4.26 20.62
CA LEU A 107 -0.78 5.34 20.85
C LEU A 107 -1.01 5.61 22.35
N ALA A 108 -0.97 4.57 23.19
CA ALA A 108 -1.11 4.71 24.64
C ALA A 108 0.05 5.47 25.28
N MET A 109 1.24 5.39 24.69
CA MET A 109 2.43 6.07 25.17
C MET A 109 2.41 7.57 24.89
N LEU A 110 1.47 8.05 24.07
CA LEU A 110 1.33 9.48 23.81
C LEU A 110 0.83 10.22 25.07
N PRO A 111 1.33 11.45 25.32
CA PRO A 111 0.77 12.34 26.33
C PRO A 111 -0.74 12.49 26.18
N GLU A 112 -1.47 12.58 27.29
CA GLU A 112 -2.94 12.69 27.32
C GLU A 112 -3.46 13.82 26.40
N HIS A 113 -2.81 14.98 26.43
CA HIS A 113 -3.20 16.11 25.60
C HIS A 113 -3.12 15.81 24.09
N LEU A 114 -2.18 14.99 23.64
CA LEU A 114 -2.11 14.56 22.24
C LEU A 114 -3.13 13.47 21.92
N ARG A 115 -3.37 12.55 22.86
CA ARG A 115 -4.40 11.50 22.69
C ARG A 115 -5.79 12.09 22.47
N SER A 116 -6.11 13.17 23.18
CA SER A 116 -7.38 13.88 23.00
C SER A 116 -7.53 14.56 21.62
N LEU A 117 -6.43 14.75 20.89
CA LEU A 117 -6.37 15.41 19.60
C LEU A 117 -6.23 14.44 18.42
N ILE A 118 -6.39 13.13 18.61
CA ILE A 118 -6.28 12.16 17.51
C ILE A 118 -7.52 11.27 17.41
N ARG A 119 -7.89 10.92 16.18
CA ARG A 119 -8.88 9.89 15.85
C ARG A 119 -8.22 8.85 14.96
N VAL A 120 -8.52 7.57 15.18
CA VAL A 120 -7.85 6.47 14.50
C VAL A 120 -8.84 5.70 13.63
N SER A 121 -8.50 5.48 12.38
CA SER A 121 -9.16 4.51 11.51
C SER A 121 -8.18 3.35 11.28
N HIS A 122 -8.47 2.16 11.80
CA HIS A 122 -7.55 1.02 11.76
C HIS A 122 -8.13 -0.16 10.99
N GLN A 123 -7.41 -0.60 9.96
CA GLN A 123 -7.72 -1.83 9.25
C GLN A 123 -7.12 -3.02 9.99
N ALA A 124 -7.95 -3.77 10.69
CA ALA A 124 -7.55 -4.94 11.46
C ALA A 124 -8.05 -6.24 10.81
N ARG A 125 -7.62 -7.39 11.33
CA ARG A 125 -8.28 -8.66 11.00
C ARG A 125 -9.65 -8.70 11.66
N GLU A 126 -10.60 -9.42 11.06
CA GLU A 126 -11.97 -9.54 11.56
C GLU A 126 -12.01 -10.01 13.03
N GLU A 127 -11.17 -10.99 13.37
CA GLU A 127 -10.98 -11.50 14.73
C GLU A 127 -10.51 -10.43 15.73
N THR A 128 -9.78 -9.42 15.24
CA THR A 128 -9.18 -8.36 16.06
C THR A 128 -10.07 -7.13 16.16
N CYS A 129 -11.00 -6.93 15.21
CA CYS A 129 -11.90 -5.77 15.18
C CYS A 129 -12.73 -5.64 16.46
N SER A 130 -13.12 -6.75 17.09
CA SER A 130 -13.92 -6.75 18.33
C SER A 130 -13.10 -6.43 19.57
N ALA A 131 -11.83 -6.84 19.61
CA ALA A 131 -10.94 -6.66 20.77
C ALA A 131 -10.27 -5.29 20.82
N TRP A 132 -10.03 -4.68 19.65
CA TRP A 132 -9.27 -3.43 19.53
C TRP A 132 -9.90 -2.23 20.25
N PRO A 133 -11.22 -1.97 20.14
CA PRO A 133 -11.84 -0.86 20.86
C PRO A 133 -11.69 -0.99 22.37
N MET A 134 -11.78 -2.20 22.93
CA MET A 134 -11.66 -2.43 24.37
C MET A 134 -10.27 -2.08 24.93
N LEU A 135 -9.22 -2.17 24.10
CA LEU A 135 -7.85 -1.81 24.49
C LEU A 135 -7.62 -0.29 24.54
N ILE A 136 -8.49 0.49 23.90
CA ILE A 136 -8.25 1.90 23.59
C ILE A 136 -9.32 2.83 24.16
N ILE A 137 -10.55 2.34 24.37
CA ILE A 137 -11.64 3.06 25.06
C ILE A 137 -11.20 3.61 26.43
N PRO A 138 -10.44 2.87 27.29
CA PRO A 138 -9.95 3.41 28.55
C PRO A 138 -8.95 4.57 28.41
N ARG A 139 -8.49 4.86 27.19
CA ARG A 139 -7.39 5.79 26.88
C ARG A 139 -7.85 7.06 26.15
N ALA A 140 -9.16 7.32 26.11
CA ALA A 140 -9.80 8.50 25.51
C ALA A 140 -9.48 8.72 24.01
N LEU A 141 -9.39 7.62 23.26
CA LEU A 141 -8.98 7.61 21.85
C LEU A 141 -10.13 7.13 20.96
N PRO A 142 -10.80 8.02 20.19
CA PRO A 142 -11.80 7.64 19.21
C PRO A 142 -11.18 6.74 18.13
N ALA A 143 -11.73 5.54 17.96
CA ALA A 143 -11.24 4.56 17.00
C ALA A 143 -12.39 3.96 16.17
N ASP A 144 -12.22 3.95 14.86
CA ASP A 144 -13.03 3.20 13.89
C ASP A 144 -12.19 2.02 13.37
N VAL A 145 -12.62 0.80 13.66
CA VAL A 145 -11.85 -0.42 13.38
C VAL A 145 -12.67 -1.31 12.47
N GLN A 146 -12.15 -1.55 11.28
CA GLN A 146 -12.86 -2.33 10.26
C GLN A 146 -11.92 -3.36 9.64
N SER A 147 -12.48 -4.47 9.16
CA SER A 147 -11.69 -5.47 8.43
C SER A 147 -11.25 -4.97 7.06
N PHE A 148 -12.04 -4.07 6.46
CA PHE A 148 -11.76 -3.47 5.17
C PHE A 148 -12.53 -2.16 4.98
N PHE A 149 -11.82 -1.08 4.64
CA PHE A 149 -12.43 0.21 4.28
C PHE A 149 -12.66 0.29 2.76
N ARG A 150 -13.84 0.74 2.33
CA ARG A 150 -14.24 0.79 0.90
C ARG A 150 -14.06 2.17 0.26
N ASP A 151 -13.85 3.17 1.09
CA ASP A 151 -13.93 4.59 0.79
C ASP A 151 -12.63 5.35 1.11
N VAL A 152 -11.51 4.62 1.20
CA VAL A 152 -10.15 5.18 1.27
C VAL A 152 -9.64 5.58 -0.11
#